data_AF-A0A941XB15-F1
#
_entry.id   AF-A0A941XB15-F1
#
_cell.length_a   1.000
_cell.length_b   1.000
_cell.length_c   1.000
_cell.angle_alpha   90.00
_cell.angle_beta   90.00
_cell.angle_gamma   90.00
#
_symmetry.space_group_name_H-M   'P 1'
#
loop_
_entity.id
_entity.type
_entity.pdbx_description
1 polymer ?
#
loop_
_entity_poly.entity_id
_entity_poly.type
_entity_poly.pdbx_seq_one_letter_code
_entity_poly.pdbx_strand_id
1 'polypeptide(L)'
;MKKTKKILDYMTKIAIFSALSTILYFFPKFPLPFLFPSFLDVQFSNLPAILGGFAMGPIGGAIIVVIRTLIKLPFSSTAYVGEFGDLLIGLATVLTSSLIYKYCKTKKGGILGLVFGSLAWVVVAMIVNATILIPFYSKAFGFSAVVEMCRSIFPKITETNFMVFYILGSILPFNLMLSFIVSIVTFLVYKRISALFKKDFIH
;
A
#
# COMPACT_ATOMS: atom_id res chain seq x y z
N MET A 1 -36.38 3.50 -5.61
CA MET A 1 -35.95 3.32 -4.19
C MET A 1 -34.82 2.30 -4.00
N LYS A 2 -34.92 1.04 -4.47
CA LYS A 2 -33.84 0.03 -4.28
C LYS A 2 -32.48 0.41 -4.88
N LYS A 3 -32.44 1.01 -6.08
CA LYS A 3 -31.19 1.46 -6.75
C LYS A 3 -30.46 2.54 -5.94
N THR A 4 -31.20 3.55 -5.47
CA THR A 4 -30.68 4.63 -4.62
C THR A 4 -30.07 4.10 -3.33
N LYS A 5 -30.73 3.12 -2.67
CA LYS A 5 -30.20 2.48 -1.45
C LYS A 5 -28.88 1.75 -1.68
N LYS A 6 -28.73 1.05 -2.82
CA LYS A 6 -27.47 0.37 -3.19
C LYS A 6 -26.32 1.35 -3.47
N ILE A 7 -26.60 2.46 -4.15
CA ILE A 7 -25.60 3.51 -4.40
C ILE A 7 -25.15 4.14 -3.08
N LEU A 8 -26.12 4.47 -2.21
CA LEU A 8 -25.83 5.06 -0.90
C LEU A 8 -24.92 4.14 -0.07
N ASP A 9 -25.26 2.85 0.02
CA ASP A 9 -24.45 1.86 0.74
C ASP A 9 -23.03 1.72 0.17
N TYR A 10 -22.88 1.69 -1.17
CA TYR A 10 -21.58 1.65 -1.83
C TYR A 10 -20.72 2.89 -1.49
N MET A 11 -21.32 4.08 -1.56
CA MET A 11 -20.65 5.33 -1.19
C MET A 11 -20.27 5.38 0.28
N THR A 12 -21.16 4.94 1.18
CA THR A 12 -20.90 4.87 2.62
C THR A 12 -19.72 3.94 2.93
N LYS A 13 -19.67 2.75 2.31
CA LYS A 13 -18.55 1.82 2.48
C LYS A 13 -17.24 2.41 1.98
N ILE A 14 -17.22 3.05 0.80
CA ILE A 14 -16.04 3.75 0.30
C ILE A 14 -15.59 4.82 1.29
N ALA A 15 -16.51 5.63 1.82
CA ALA A 15 -16.17 6.69 2.78
C ALA A 15 -15.55 6.12 4.07
N ILE A 16 -16.16 5.08 4.65
CA ILE A 16 -15.67 4.43 5.88
C ILE A 16 -14.29 3.81 5.65
N PHE A 17 -14.11 3.02 4.59
CA PHE A 17 -12.82 2.39 4.32
C PHE A 17 -11.74 3.41 3.94
N SER A 18 -12.10 4.49 3.25
CA SER A 18 -11.18 5.60 2.97
C SER A 18 -10.75 6.30 4.26
N ALA A 19 -11.69 6.61 5.16
CA ALA A 19 -11.38 7.20 6.46
C ALA A 19 -10.45 6.31 7.29
N LEU A 20 -10.74 5.01 7.37
CA LEU A 20 -9.86 4.04 8.04
C LEU A 20 -8.49 3.96 7.38
N SER A 21 -8.44 3.92 6.05
CA SER A 21 -7.19 3.87 5.29
C SER A 21 -6.32 5.10 5.55
N THR A 22 -6.95 6.28 5.60
CA THR A 22 -6.30 7.55 5.95
C THR A 22 -5.78 7.54 7.37
N ILE A 23 -6.60 7.16 8.37
CA ILE A 23 -6.17 7.07 9.77
C ILE A 23 -4.95 6.15 9.91
N LEU A 24 -4.97 4.98 9.26
CA LEU A 24 -3.84 4.05 9.28
C LEU A 24 -2.62 4.52 8.48
N TYR A 25 -2.77 5.53 7.62
CA TYR A 25 -1.67 6.21 6.96
C TYR A 25 -1.02 7.23 7.92
N PHE A 26 -1.82 7.98 8.68
CA PHE A 26 -1.32 9.07 9.51
C PHE A 26 -0.73 8.63 10.85
N PHE A 27 -1.41 7.77 11.60
CA PHE A 27 -1.12 7.57 13.03
C PHE A 27 -0.18 6.40 13.33
N PRO A 28 -0.48 5.14 12.95
CA PRO A 28 0.40 4.02 13.23
C PRO A 28 1.51 3.92 12.17
N LYS A 29 2.13 5.07 11.85
CA LYS A 29 3.29 5.13 10.97
C LYS A 29 4.55 5.31 11.80
N PHE A 30 5.52 4.42 11.62
CA PHE A 30 6.78 4.49 12.35
C PHE A 30 7.92 3.95 11.50
N PRO A 31 9.11 4.56 11.60
CA PRO A 31 10.29 4.02 10.96
C PRO A 31 10.79 2.79 11.71
N LEU A 32 11.55 1.94 11.03
CA LEU A 32 12.33 0.88 11.63
C LEU A 32 13.82 1.22 11.52
N PRO A 33 14.32 2.17 12.35
CA PRO A 33 15.72 2.57 12.30
C PRO A 33 16.62 1.35 12.53
N PHE A 34 17.85 1.40 12.03
CA PHE A 34 18.87 0.34 12.06
C PHE A 34 18.61 -0.87 11.16
N LEU A 35 17.35 -1.20 10.86
CA LEU A 35 17.01 -2.25 9.88
C LEU A 35 16.85 -1.69 8.47
N PHE A 36 16.26 -0.50 8.36
CA PHE A 36 15.95 0.15 7.09
C PHE A 36 16.24 1.65 7.13
N PRO A 37 16.43 2.31 5.98
CA PRO A 37 16.52 3.76 5.91
C PRO A 37 15.30 4.43 6.55
N SER A 38 15.52 5.50 7.30
CA SER A 38 14.50 6.14 8.16
C SER A 38 13.31 6.74 7.41
N PHE A 39 13.41 6.91 6.09
CA PHE A 39 12.31 7.38 5.25
C PHE A 39 11.32 6.25 4.87
N LEU A 40 11.62 4.99 5.18
CA LEU A 40 10.71 3.86 5.00
C LEU A 40 9.85 3.68 6.26
N ASP A 41 8.66 4.25 6.25
CA ASP A 41 7.68 4.13 7.33
C ASP A 41 6.82 2.88 7.18
N VAL A 42 6.73 2.08 8.25
CA VAL A 42 5.73 1.01 8.36
C VAL A 42 4.35 1.65 8.47
N GLN A 43 3.43 1.30 7.56
CA GLN A 43 2.06 1.80 7.60
C GLN A 43 1.04 0.75 7.14
N PHE A 44 -0.17 0.83 7.65
CA PHE A 44 -1.23 -0.18 7.42
C PHE A 44 -2.35 0.32 6.50
N SER A 45 -2.11 1.43 5.79
CA SER A 45 -3.11 2.06 4.92
C SER A 45 -3.67 1.12 3.84
N ASN A 46 -2.88 0.16 3.34
CA ASN A 46 -3.32 -0.83 2.34
C ASN A 46 -4.37 -1.82 2.86
N LEU A 47 -4.41 -2.09 4.18
CA LEU A 47 -5.34 -3.06 4.75
C LEU A 47 -6.81 -2.68 4.50
N PRO A 48 -7.28 -1.46 4.84
CA PRO A 48 -8.67 -1.07 4.55
C PRO A 48 -9.01 -1.05 3.06
N ALA A 49 -8.04 -0.71 2.21
CA ALA A 49 -8.24 -0.67 0.77
C ALA A 49 -8.40 -2.07 0.16
N ILE A 50 -7.62 -3.05 0.62
CA ILE A 50 -7.78 -4.46 0.22
C ILE A 50 -9.14 -5.00 0.70
N LEU A 51 -9.52 -4.73 1.96
CA LEU A 51 -10.82 -5.14 2.50
C LEU A 51 -11.99 -4.53 1.73
N GLY A 52 -11.90 -3.23 1.42
CA GLY A 52 -12.88 -2.54 0.59
C GLY A 52 -12.93 -3.12 -0.83
N GLY A 53 -11.78 -3.46 -1.40
CA GLY A 53 -11.70 -4.14 -2.69
C GLY A 53 -12.27 -5.55 -2.69
N PHE A 54 -12.13 -6.30 -1.60
CA PHE A 54 -12.76 -7.62 -1.45
C PHE A 54 -14.28 -7.51 -1.27
N ALA A 55 -14.76 -6.47 -0.60
CA ALA A 55 -16.18 -6.23 -0.38
C ALA A 55 -16.89 -5.69 -1.65
N MET A 56 -16.27 -4.74 -2.33
CA MET A 56 -16.90 -3.93 -3.39
C MET A 56 -16.34 -4.18 -4.80
N GLY A 57 -15.28 -4.98 -4.91
CA GLY A 57 -14.55 -5.23 -6.14
C GLY A 57 -13.38 -4.27 -6.37
N PRO A 58 -12.57 -4.52 -7.43
CA PRO A 58 -11.32 -3.80 -7.69
C PRO A 58 -11.47 -2.28 -7.76
N ILE A 59 -12.55 -1.80 -8.39
CA ILE A 59 -12.80 -0.36 -8.56
C ILE A 59 -13.06 0.32 -7.21
N GLY A 60 -13.85 -0.30 -6.33
CA GLY A 60 -14.11 0.24 -4.99
C GLY A 60 -12.82 0.35 -4.16
N GLY A 61 -11.98 -0.68 -4.22
CA GLY A 61 -10.66 -0.66 -3.59
C GLY A 61 -9.74 0.41 -4.16
N ALA A 62 -9.70 0.57 -5.49
CA ALA A 62 -8.90 1.61 -6.14
C ALA A 62 -9.34 3.02 -5.75
N ILE A 63 -10.66 3.27 -5.68
CA ILE A 63 -11.21 4.56 -5.22
C ILE A 63 -10.76 4.86 -3.79
N ILE A 64 -10.76 3.86 -2.89
CA ILE A 64 -10.26 4.04 -1.51
C ILE A 64 -8.78 4.47 -1.49
N VAL A 65 -7.94 3.83 -2.31
CA VAL A 65 -6.52 4.22 -2.44
C VAL A 65 -6.36 5.64 -2.98
N VAL A 66 -7.18 6.04 -3.95
CA VAL A 66 -7.14 7.41 -4.49
C VAL A 66 -7.57 8.40 -3.41
N ILE A 67 -8.71 8.20 -2.74
CA ILE A 67 -9.24 9.13 -1.73
C ILE A 67 -8.26 9.29 -0.58
N ARG A 68 -7.73 8.20 -0.01
CA ARG A 68 -6.77 8.32 1.11
C ARG A 68 -5.54 9.12 0.71
N THR A 69 -5.07 8.96 -0.53
CA THR A 69 -3.87 9.64 -1.05
C THR A 69 -4.17 11.12 -1.21
N LEU A 70 -5.31 11.46 -1.83
CA LEU A 70 -5.75 12.86 -1.97
C LEU A 70 -5.87 13.56 -0.61
N ILE A 71 -6.36 12.86 0.42
CA ILE A 71 -6.43 13.41 1.79
C ILE A 71 -5.03 13.55 2.40
N LYS A 72 -4.09 12.65 2.10
CA LYS A 72 -2.72 12.67 2.63
C LYS A 72 -1.85 13.75 1.98
N LEU A 73 -2.05 14.05 0.70
CA LEU A 73 -1.22 14.98 -0.08
C LEU A 73 -0.99 16.36 0.57
N PRO A 74 -2.01 17.08 1.09
CA PRO A 74 -1.80 18.37 1.75
C PRO A 74 -0.90 18.31 3.00
N PHE A 75 -0.71 17.12 3.55
CA PHE A 75 0.11 16.84 4.73
C PHE A 75 1.36 16.03 4.38
N SER A 76 1.84 16.18 3.14
CA SER A 76 3.06 15.51 2.68
C SER A 76 4.29 16.08 3.38
N SER A 77 5.17 15.18 3.80
CA SER A 77 6.53 15.50 4.25
C SER A 77 7.59 14.96 3.29
N THR A 78 7.18 14.49 2.11
CA THR A 78 8.03 13.78 1.13
C THR A 78 8.06 14.46 -0.24
N ALA A 79 7.67 15.75 -0.28
CA ALA A 79 7.50 16.55 -1.49
C ALA A 79 6.49 15.93 -2.48
N TYR A 80 5.42 15.32 -1.97
CA TYR A 80 4.33 14.65 -2.70
C TYR A 80 4.73 13.38 -3.48
N VAL A 81 6.01 13.16 -3.75
CA VAL A 81 6.50 12.03 -4.56
C VAL A 81 6.46 10.71 -3.79
N GLY A 82 6.65 10.74 -2.47
CA GLY A 82 6.45 9.54 -1.64
C GLY A 82 4.99 9.10 -1.62
N GLU A 83 4.04 10.04 -1.44
CA GLU A 83 2.61 9.73 -1.51
C GLU A 83 2.18 9.25 -2.91
N PHE A 84 2.79 9.80 -3.97
CA PHE A 84 2.58 9.29 -5.33
C PHE A 84 3.10 7.86 -5.51
N GLY A 85 4.24 7.52 -4.91
CA GLY A 85 4.74 6.15 -4.90
C GLY A 85 3.80 5.19 -4.17
N ASP A 86 3.32 5.59 -2.99
CA ASP A 86 2.34 4.83 -2.21
C ASP A 86 0.99 4.65 -2.91
N LEU A 87 0.58 5.62 -3.73
CA LEU A 87 -0.59 5.51 -4.62
C LEU A 87 -0.40 4.40 -5.64
N LEU A 88 0.74 4.38 -6.36
CA LEU A 88 1.01 3.36 -7.39
C LEU A 88 1.11 1.96 -6.79
N ILE A 89 1.83 1.82 -5.68
CA ILE A 89 1.96 0.57 -4.93
C ILE A 89 0.58 0.10 -4.42
N GLY A 90 -0.19 1.02 -3.82
CA GLY A 90 -1.53 0.74 -3.32
C GLY A 90 -2.50 0.29 -4.41
N LEU A 91 -2.51 0.96 -5.55
CA LEU A 91 -3.35 0.60 -6.69
C LEU A 91 -2.98 -0.78 -7.23
N ALA A 92 -1.70 -1.05 -7.45
CA ALA A 92 -1.24 -2.36 -7.94
C ALA A 92 -1.63 -3.50 -6.98
N THR A 93 -1.43 -3.28 -5.68
CA THR A 93 -1.79 -4.23 -4.63
C THR A 93 -3.29 -4.53 -4.63
N VAL A 94 -4.12 -3.49 -4.59
CA VAL A 94 -5.56 -3.61 -4.42
C VAL A 94 -6.26 -4.12 -5.68
N LEU A 95 -5.85 -3.65 -6.86
CA LEU A 95 -6.38 -4.14 -8.12
C LEU A 95 -6.08 -5.62 -8.31
N THR A 96 -4.83 -6.04 -8.10
CA THR A 96 -4.41 -7.45 -8.25
C THR A 96 -5.16 -8.35 -7.27
N SER A 97 -5.10 -8.03 -5.98
CA SER A 97 -5.72 -8.84 -4.94
C SER A 97 -7.23 -8.95 -5.10
N SER A 98 -7.90 -7.83 -5.36
CA SER A 98 -9.36 -7.77 -5.47
C SER A 98 -9.88 -8.40 -6.75
N LEU A 99 -9.10 -8.37 -7.84
CA LEU A 99 -9.48 -9.02 -9.09
C LEU A 99 -9.50 -10.54 -8.91
N ILE A 100 -8.45 -11.10 -8.31
CA ILE A 100 -8.39 -12.53 -7.99
C ILE A 100 -9.53 -12.92 -7.06
N TYR A 101 -9.75 -12.13 -6.01
CA TYR A 101 -10.83 -12.41 -5.06
C TYR A 101 -12.22 -12.32 -5.69
N LYS A 102 -12.44 -11.38 -6.63
CA LYS A 102 -13.71 -11.22 -7.35
C LYS A 102 -14.11 -12.49 -8.10
N TYR A 103 -13.15 -13.20 -8.71
CA TYR A 103 -13.39 -14.45 -9.43
C TYR A 103 -13.37 -15.70 -8.54
N CYS A 104 -12.74 -15.62 -7.36
CA CYS A 104 -12.64 -16.73 -6.41
C CYS A 104 -13.09 -16.29 -5.01
N LYS A 105 -14.39 -16.02 -4.81
CA LYS A 105 -14.98 -15.54 -3.53
C LYS A 105 -15.02 -16.61 -2.43
N THR A 106 -13.87 -17.18 -2.10
CA THR A 106 -13.67 -18.22 -1.10
C THR A 106 -12.51 -17.85 -0.19
N LYS A 107 -12.33 -18.58 0.92
CA LYS A 107 -11.15 -18.43 1.79
C LYS A 107 -9.85 -18.63 1.00
N LYS A 108 -9.82 -19.60 0.08
CA LYS A 108 -8.67 -19.88 -0.79
C LYS A 108 -8.39 -18.71 -1.73
N GLY A 109 -9.41 -18.17 -2.39
CA GLY A 109 -9.21 -17.02 -3.27
C GLY A 109 -8.83 -15.74 -2.53
N GLY A 110 -9.24 -15.57 -1.27
CA GLY A 110 -8.74 -14.51 -0.40
C GLY A 110 -7.24 -14.64 -0.13
N ILE A 111 -6.77 -15.86 0.17
CA ILE A 111 -5.34 -16.15 0.35
C ILE A 111 -4.57 -15.87 -0.96
N LEU A 112 -5.05 -16.38 -2.09
CA LEU A 112 -4.41 -16.14 -3.39
C LEU A 112 -4.37 -14.65 -3.73
N GLY A 113 -5.47 -13.93 -3.52
CA GLY A 113 -5.53 -12.49 -3.73
C GLY A 113 -4.49 -11.74 -2.89
N LEU A 114 -4.33 -12.11 -1.62
CA LEU A 114 -3.31 -11.52 -0.75
C LEU A 114 -1.88 -11.85 -1.20
N VAL A 115 -1.60 -13.11 -1.58
CA VAL A 115 -0.27 -13.52 -2.07
C VAL A 115 0.11 -12.76 -3.33
N PHE A 116 -0.74 -12.78 -4.36
CA PHE A 116 -0.45 -12.08 -5.61
C PHE A 116 -0.51 -10.54 -5.47
N GLY A 117 -1.36 -10.04 -4.58
CA GLY A 117 -1.36 -8.62 -4.19
C GLY A 117 -0.04 -8.19 -3.55
N SER A 118 0.51 -8.98 -2.62
CA SER A 118 1.83 -8.74 -2.02
C SER A 118 2.96 -8.83 -3.05
N LEU A 119 2.89 -9.77 -4.01
CA LEU A 119 3.87 -9.81 -5.10
C LEU A 119 3.82 -8.54 -5.96
N ALA A 120 2.63 -8.10 -6.34
CA ALA A 120 2.43 -6.86 -7.09
C ALA A 120 2.93 -5.64 -6.29
N TRP A 121 2.65 -5.58 -4.98
CA TRP A 121 3.18 -4.56 -4.08
C TRP A 121 4.69 -4.47 -4.20
N VAL A 122 5.41 -5.58 -3.94
CA VAL A 122 6.87 -5.60 -3.86
C VAL A 122 7.50 -5.21 -5.20
N VAL A 123 7.02 -5.80 -6.30
CA VAL A 123 7.53 -5.49 -7.65
C VAL A 123 7.33 -4.02 -7.98
N VAL A 124 6.12 -3.48 -7.77
CA VAL A 124 5.85 -2.07 -8.06
C VAL A 124 6.64 -1.16 -7.14
N ALA A 125 6.82 -1.52 -5.86
CA ALA A 125 7.63 -0.74 -4.93
C ALA A 125 9.08 -0.64 -5.40
N MET A 126 9.68 -1.74 -5.88
CA MET A 126 11.04 -1.74 -6.44
C MET A 126 11.14 -0.85 -7.69
N ILE A 127 10.18 -0.99 -8.62
CA ILE A 127 10.15 -0.19 -9.86
C ILE A 127 10.01 1.29 -9.53
N VAL A 128 8.97 1.66 -8.77
CA VAL A 128 8.66 3.04 -8.38
C VAL A 128 9.83 3.68 -7.63
N ASN A 129 10.47 2.94 -6.72
CA ASN A 129 11.65 3.45 -6.04
C ASN A 129 12.81 3.72 -6.99
N ALA A 130 13.09 2.77 -7.89
CA ALA A 130 14.21 2.88 -8.81
C ALA A 130 14.02 3.95 -9.89
N THR A 131 12.80 4.12 -10.41
CA THR A 131 12.54 4.95 -11.60
C THR A 131 11.90 6.29 -11.30
N ILE A 132 11.30 6.48 -10.11
CA ILE A 132 10.59 7.72 -9.75
C ILE A 132 11.22 8.36 -8.52
N LEU A 133 11.24 7.67 -7.38
CA LEU A 133 11.65 8.28 -6.10
C LEU A 133 13.13 8.65 -6.11
N ILE A 134 14.02 7.70 -6.42
CA ILE A 134 15.47 7.97 -6.42
C ILE A 134 15.86 9.06 -7.42
N PRO A 135 15.42 9.03 -8.70
CA PRO A 135 15.73 10.12 -9.63
C PRO A 135 15.21 11.48 -9.15
N PHE A 136 14.00 11.53 -8.58
CA PHE A 136 13.45 12.77 -8.05
C PHE A 136 14.27 13.31 -6.86
N TYR A 137 14.53 12.48 -5.85
CA TYR A 137 15.29 12.90 -4.67
C TYR A 137 16.74 13.23 -4.98
N SER A 138 17.35 12.52 -5.93
CA SER A 138 18.71 12.83 -6.41
C SER A 138 18.76 14.20 -7.09
N LYS A 139 17.72 14.57 -7.84
CA LYS A 139 17.62 15.90 -8.46
C LYS A 139 17.32 17.00 -7.43
N ALA A 140 16.51 16.71 -6.42
CA ALA A 140 16.11 17.68 -5.42
C ALA A 140 17.20 17.96 -4.36
N PHE A 141 17.95 16.93 -3.94
CA PHE A 141 18.86 16.99 -2.80
C PHE A 141 20.33 16.66 -3.15
N GLY A 142 20.60 16.22 -4.38
CA GLY A 142 21.91 15.71 -4.80
C GLY A 142 22.06 14.21 -4.51
N PHE A 143 22.63 13.48 -5.47
CA PHE A 143 22.76 12.02 -5.36
C PHE A 143 23.61 11.60 -4.16
N SER A 144 24.74 12.27 -3.91
CA SER A 144 25.62 11.97 -2.78
C SER A 144 24.90 12.08 -1.42
N ALA A 145 23.96 13.04 -1.28
CA ALA A 145 23.15 13.17 -0.08
C ALA A 145 22.19 11.98 0.10
N VAL A 146 21.57 11.51 -0.99
CA VAL A 146 20.70 10.32 -0.98
C VAL A 146 21.49 9.06 -0.61
N VAL A 147 22.72 8.91 -1.11
CA VAL A 147 23.62 7.81 -0.72
C VAL A 147 23.94 7.89 0.78
N GLU A 148 24.23 9.08 1.30
CA GLU A 148 24.57 9.29 2.70
C GLU A 148 23.45 8.86 3.65
N MET A 149 22.19 9.10 3.28
CA MET A 149 21.03 8.64 4.06
C MET A 149 20.98 7.12 4.25
N CYS A 150 21.61 6.36 3.36
CA CYS A 150 21.67 4.90 3.44
C CYS A 150 22.96 4.38 4.09
N ARG A 151 23.99 5.21 4.33
CA ARG A 151 25.27 4.76 4.93
C ARG A 151 25.13 4.24 6.35
N SER A 152 24.15 4.76 7.10
CA SER A 152 23.85 4.29 8.46
C SER A 152 23.44 2.81 8.51
N ILE A 153 22.87 2.30 7.41
CA ILE A 153 22.45 0.90 7.25
C ILE A 153 23.51 0.10 6.46
N PHE A 154 24.09 0.71 5.44
CA PHE A 154 25.10 0.10 4.57
C PHE A 154 26.40 0.91 4.57
N PRO A 155 27.33 0.69 5.51
CA PRO A 155 28.55 1.50 5.63
C PRO A 155 29.44 1.50 4.37
N LYS A 156 29.35 0.45 3.56
CA LYS A 156 30.13 0.27 2.31
C LYS A 156 29.39 0.77 1.05
N ILE A 157 28.24 1.44 1.20
CA ILE A 157 27.51 1.98 0.07
C ILE A 157 28.29 3.15 -0.57
N THR A 158 28.28 3.16 -1.89
CA THR A 158 28.91 4.15 -2.75
C THR A 158 27.94 4.50 -3.87
N GLU A 159 28.18 5.59 -4.58
CA GLU A 159 27.34 6.01 -5.70
C GLU A 159 27.20 4.93 -6.80
N THR A 160 28.26 4.16 -7.05
CA THR A 160 28.27 3.13 -8.10
C THR A 160 27.46 1.89 -7.73
N ASN A 161 27.41 1.53 -6.45
CA ASN A 161 26.69 0.35 -5.96
C ASN A 161 25.36 0.68 -5.27
N PHE A 162 25.03 1.97 -5.14
CA PHE A 162 23.88 2.47 -4.38
C PHE A 162 22.58 1.76 -4.75
N MET A 163 22.24 1.69 -6.04
CA MET A 163 20.97 1.13 -6.50
C MET A 163 20.78 -0.33 -6.08
N VAL A 164 21.86 -1.12 -6.13
CA VAL A 164 21.80 -2.53 -5.76
C VAL A 164 21.58 -2.68 -4.25
N PHE A 165 22.37 -1.97 -3.43
CA PHE A 165 22.21 -1.98 -1.97
C PHE A 165 20.85 -1.43 -1.53
N TYR A 166 20.41 -0.33 -2.14
CA TYR A 166 19.13 0.28 -1.81
C TYR A 166 17.94 -0.61 -2.19
N ILE A 167 17.89 -1.10 -3.44
CA ILE A 167 16.75 -1.87 -3.91
C ILE A 167 16.70 -3.26 -3.28
N LEU A 168 17.81 -4.00 -3.28
CA LEU A 168 17.85 -5.37 -2.76
C LEU A 168 18.02 -5.43 -1.25
N GLY A 169 18.74 -4.48 -0.66
CA GLY A 169 19.01 -4.44 0.78
C GLY A 169 17.95 -3.69 1.59
N SER A 170 17.24 -2.72 1.02
CA SER A 170 16.19 -1.98 1.73
C SER A 170 14.80 -2.23 1.14
N ILE A 171 14.57 -1.86 -0.12
CA ILE A 171 13.21 -1.81 -0.67
C ILE A 171 12.56 -3.18 -0.75
N LEU A 172 13.26 -4.17 -1.27
CA LEU A 172 12.78 -5.54 -1.38
C LEU A 172 12.43 -6.14 0.00
N PRO A 173 13.36 -6.24 0.97
CA PRO A 173 13.05 -6.82 2.27
C PRO A 173 12.02 -6.01 3.07
N PHE A 174 12.06 -4.68 3.02
CA PHE A 174 11.07 -3.83 3.70
C PHE A 174 9.66 -4.09 3.18
N ASN A 175 9.45 -4.06 1.85
CA ASN A 175 8.13 -4.25 1.26
C ASN A 175 7.65 -5.71 1.35
N LEU A 176 8.56 -6.69 1.34
CA LEU A 176 8.21 -8.09 1.62
C LEU A 176 7.65 -8.23 3.04
N MET A 177 8.37 -7.71 4.04
CA MET A 177 7.94 -7.72 5.42
C MET A 177 6.61 -6.97 5.61
N LEU A 178 6.52 -5.73 5.12
CA LEU A 178 5.33 -4.90 5.30
C LEU A 178 4.10 -5.52 4.63
N SER A 179 4.23 -5.95 3.37
CA SER A 179 3.13 -6.58 2.64
C SER A 179 2.70 -7.91 3.28
N PHE A 180 3.63 -8.67 3.85
CA PHE A 180 3.33 -9.91 4.57
C PHE A 180 2.52 -9.64 5.84
N ILE A 181 2.97 -8.70 6.68
CA ILE A 181 2.26 -8.32 7.92
C ILE A 181 0.87 -7.80 7.58
N VAL A 182 0.77 -6.88 6.61
CA VAL A 182 -0.53 -6.32 6.16
C VAL A 182 -1.44 -7.43 5.65
N SER A 183 -0.94 -8.38 4.88
CA SER A 183 -1.72 -9.51 4.37
C SER A 183 -2.21 -10.43 5.48
N ILE A 184 -1.38 -10.74 6.49
CA ILE A 184 -1.80 -11.52 7.67
C ILE A 184 -2.93 -10.81 8.43
N VAL A 185 -2.73 -9.55 8.78
CA VAL A 185 -3.74 -8.79 9.54
C VAL A 185 -5.03 -8.68 8.71
N THR A 186 -4.92 -8.41 7.42
CA THR A 186 -6.06 -8.40 6.49
C THR A 186 -6.82 -9.72 6.52
N PHE A 187 -6.11 -10.85 6.42
CA PHE A 187 -6.72 -12.18 6.43
C PHE A 187 -7.45 -12.51 7.75
N LEU A 188 -6.85 -12.15 8.90
CA LEU A 188 -7.43 -12.39 10.22
C LEU A 188 -8.72 -11.59 10.43
N VAL A 189 -8.75 -10.34 9.96
CA VAL A 189 -9.89 -9.44 10.13
C VAL A 189 -10.96 -9.68 9.07
N TYR A 190 -10.56 -10.07 7.85
CA TYR A 190 -11.43 -10.23 6.67
C TYR A 190 -12.67 -11.09 6.94
N LYS A 191 -12.55 -12.23 7.63
CA LYS A 191 -13.70 -13.11 7.89
C LYS A 191 -14.77 -12.45 8.78
N ARG A 192 -14.35 -11.70 9.80
CA ARG A 192 -15.30 -11.01 10.70
C ARG A 192 -16.02 -9.90 9.96
N ILE A 193 -15.29 -9.15 9.13
CA ILE A 193 -15.84 -8.06 8.33
C ILE A 193 -16.77 -8.58 7.22
N SER A 194 -16.43 -9.70 6.58
CA SER A 194 -17.30 -10.32 5.57
C SER A 194 -18.68 -10.69 6.14
N ALA A 195 -18.75 -11.12 7.41
CA ALA A 195 -20.02 -11.39 8.07
C ALA A 195 -20.89 -10.14 8.28
N LEU A 196 -20.27 -8.98 8.54
CA LEU A 196 -20.97 -7.69 8.66
C LEU A 196 -21.57 -7.24 7.32
N PHE A 197 -20.94 -7.63 6.21
CA PHE A 197 -21.37 -7.23 4.87
C PHE A 197 -22.23 -8.29 4.16
N LYS A 198 -22.49 -9.46 4.77
CA LYS A 198 -23.16 -10.60 4.14
C LYS A 198 -24.59 -10.34 3.61
N LYS A 199 -25.27 -9.27 4.03
CA LYS A 199 -26.68 -9.03 3.68
C LYS A 199 -26.95 -8.22 2.40
N ASP A 200 -25.94 -7.56 1.80
CA ASP A 200 -26.18 -6.66 0.65
C ASP A 200 -25.48 -7.06 -0.65
N PHE A 201 -24.89 -8.26 -0.71
CA PHE A 201 -24.02 -8.69 -1.82
C PHE A 201 -24.44 -9.94 -2.59
N ILE A 202 -25.67 -10.41 -2.43
CA ILE A 202 -26.23 -11.40 -3.36
C ILE A 202 -26.87 -10.60 -4.49
N HIS A 203 -26.20 -10.61 -5.64
CA HIS A 203 -26.78 -10.20 -6.91
C HIS A 203 -27.97 -11.07 -7.25
#